data_AF-A0A9Q3D869-F1
#
_entry.id   AF-A0A9Q3D869-F1
#
_cell.length_a   1.000
_cell.length_b   1.000
_cell.length_c   1.000
_cell.angle_alpha   90.00
_cell.angle_beta   90.00
_cell.angle_gamma   90.00
#
_symmetry.space_group_name_H-M   'P 1'
#
loop_
_entity.id
_entity.type
_entity.pdbx_description
1 polymer ?
#
loop_
_entity_poly.entity_id
_entity_poly.type
_entity_poly.pdbx_seq_one_letter_code
_entity_poly.pdbx_strand_id
1 'polypeptide(L)'
;MLRRTPYPRILETRKEIEKHINELLDMDVCRKIGHNEIVEITTPVLITWHDFKSRLCGDFRALNNYTNADRYPIPRIPHALDKMAKAK
;
A
#
# COMPACT_ATOMS: atom_id res chain seq x y z
N MET A 1 -7.79 -17.27 -0.21
CA MET A 1 -7.67 -17.08 -1.67
C MET A 1 -7.05 -15.71 -1.94
N LEU A 2 -5.96 -15.64 -2.72
CA LEU A 2 -5.20 -14.41 -2.96
C LEU A 2 -5.79 -13.51 -4.06
N ARG A 3 -6.78 -14.01 -4.81
CA ARG A 3 -7.62 -13.20 -5.68
C ARG A 3 -8.80 -12.67 -4.87
N ARG A 4 -8.78 -11.38 -4.56
CA ARG A 4 -9.86 -10.68 -3.88
C ARG A 4 -10.58 -9.74 -4.83
N THR A 5 -11.90 -9.73 -4.74
CA THR A 5 -12.73 -8.77 -5.47
C THR A 5 -12.64 -7.39 -4.83
N PRO A 6 -12.82 -6.31 -5.62
CA PRO A 6 -12.89 -4.96 -5.08
C PRO A 6 -14.11 -4.79 -4.18
N TYR A 7 -13.98 -3.97 -3.13
CA TYR A 7 -15.09 -3.64 -2.26
C TYR A 7 -16.15 -2.78 -2.98
N PRO A 8 -17.45 -2.94 -2.65
CA PRO A 8 -18.50 -2.01 -3.09
C PRO A 8 -18.21 -0.59 -2.62
N ARG A 9 -18.40 0.41 -3.49
CA ARG A 9 -17.97 1.79 -3.26
C ARG A 9 -18.95 2.80 -3.85
N ILE A 10 -19.15 3.91 -3.13
CA ILE A 10 -19.91 5.07 -3.59
C ILE A 10 -19.12 5.89 -4.62
N LEU A 11 -19.81 6.77 -5.34
CA LEU A 11 -19.22 7.55 -6.45
C LEU A 11 -18.02 8.42 -6.00
N GLU A 12 -18.13 9.09 -4.86
CA GLU A 12 -17.05 9.95 -4.33
C GLU A 12 -15.78 9.15 -4.05
N THR A 13 -15.92 8.00 -3.38
CA THR A 13 -14.79 7.09 -3.14
C THR A 13 -14.15 6.60 -4.44
N ARG A 14 -14.95 6.34 -5.49
CA ARG A 14 -14.40 5.93 -6.79
C ARG A 14 -13.56 7.04 -7.42
N LYS A 15 -14.04 8.30 -7.38
CA LYS A 15 -13.31 9.46 -7.89
C LYS A 15 -11.97 9.64 -7.18
N GLU A 16 -11.96 9.53 -5.86
CA GLU A 16 -10.72 9.65 -5.08
C GLU A 16 -9.75 8.51 -5.39
N ILE A 17 -10.23 7.27 -5.53
CA ILE A 17 -9.38 6.14 -5.94
C ILE A 17 -8.75 6.41 -7.29
N GLU A 18 -9.54 6.84 -8.27
CA GLU A 18 -9.05 7.12 -9.62
C GLU A 18 -8.00 8.23 -9.63
N LYS A 19 -8.23 9.30 -8.86
CA LYS A 19 -7.25 10.36 -8.64
C LYS A 19 -5.92 9.81 -8.11
N HIS A 20 -5.94 9.07 -7.00
CA HIS A 20 -4.73 8.48 -6.42
C HIS A 20 -4.04 7.47 -7.34
N ILE A 21 -4.81 6.67 -8.10
CA ILE A 21 -4.23 5.73 -9.07
C ILE A 21 -3.52 6.48 -10.18
N ASN A 22 -4.10 7.55 -10.73
CA ASN A 22 -3.47 8.35 -11.78
C ASN A 22 -2.18 9.00 -11.26
N GLU A 23 -2.18 9.54 -10.05
CA GLU A 23 -0.97 10.07 -9.40
C GLU A 23 0.14 8.99 -9.30
N LEU A 24 -0.20 7.75 -8.93
CA LEU A 24 0.76 6.65 -8.88
C LEU A 24 1.26 6.19 -10.25
N LEU A 25 0.42 6.28 -11.29
CA LEU A 25 0.82 6.01 -12.67
C LEU A 25 1.78 7.10 -13.18
N ASP A 26 1.50 8.37 -12.88
CA ASP A 26 2.32 9.51 -13.29
C ASP A 26 3.69 9.51 -12.59
N MET A 27 3.75 9.01 -11.35
CA MET A 27 5.01 8.83 -10.60
C MET A 27 5.77 7.55 -10.99
N ASP A 28 5.27 6.75 -11.94
CA ASP A 28 5.84 5.46 -12.34
C ASP A 28 6.02 4.46 -11.17
N VAL A 29 5.19 4.59 -10.13
CA VAL A 29 5.16 3.68 -8.97
C VAL A 29 4.36 2.43 -9.30
N CYS A 30 3.38 2.54 -10.19
CA CYS A 30 2.49 1.48 -10.61
C CYS A 30 2.30 1.50 -12.14
N ARG A 31 1.85 0.38 -12.71
CA ARG A 31 1.47 0.30 -14.12
C ARG A 31 0.14 -0.41 -14.32
N LYS A 32 -0.49 -0.15 -15.45
CA LYS A 32 -1.63 -0.96 -15.91
C LYS A 32 -1.12 -2.34 -16.36
N ILE A 33 -1.90 -3.36 -16.04
CA ILE A 33 -1.64 -4.74 -16.46
C ILE A 33 -2.30 -4.94 -17.84
N GLY A 34 -1.56 -5.48 -18.80
CA GLY A 34 -2.06 -5.76 -20.15
C GLY A 34 -3.04 -6.93 -20.19
N HIS A 35 -3.90 -6.95 -21.20
CA HIS A 35 -4.94 -7.97 -21.38
C HIS A 35 -4.41 -9.42 -21.44
N ASN A 36 -3.16 -9.62 -21.85
CA ASN A 36 -2.53 -10.93 -22.01
C ASN A 36 -1.76 -11.38 -20.76
N GLU A 37 -1.69 -10.57 -19.70
CA GLU A 37 -0.93 -10.90 -18.50
C GLU A 37 -1.81 -11.66 -17.49
N ILE A 38 -1.25 -12.74 -16.96
CA ILE A 38 -1.94 -13.57 -15.96
C ILE A 38 -1.72 -12.94 -14.57
N VAL A 39 -2.82 -12.62 -13.87
CA VAL A 39 -2.76 -12.05 -12.52
C VAL A 39 -3.21 -13.09 -11.49
N GLU A 40 -2.28 -13.63 -10.72
CA GLU A 40 -2.59 -14.64 -9.69
C GLU A 40 -3.05 -14.04 -8.37
N ILE A 41 -2.65 -12.81 -8.07
CA ILE A 41 -2.87 -12.13 -6.80
C ILE A 41 -3.54 -10.78 -7.06
N THR A 42 -4.62 -10.48 -6.33
CA THR A 42 -5.26 -9.17 -6.39
C THR A 42 -5.55 -8.65 -4.98
N THR A 43 -5.19 -7.38 -4.76
CA THR A 43 -5.42 -6.69 -3.48
C THR A 43 -6.43 -5.56 -3.69
N PRO A 44 -7.55 -5.54 -2.94
CA PRO A 44 -8.50 -4.46 -3.04
C PRO A 44 -7.94 -3.23 -2.33
N VAL A 45 -8.30 -2.05 -2.84
CA VAL A 45 -7.91 -0.76 -2.28
C VAL A 45 -9.10 -0.04 -1.67
N LEU A 46 -8.83 0.77 -0.66
CA LEU A 46 -9.78 1.59 0.08
C LEU A 46 -9.26 3.02 0.18
N ILE A 47 -10.16 3.96 0.44
CA ILE A 47 -9.79 5.33 0.80
C ILE A 47 -9.95 5.49 2.30
N THR A 48 -8.92 6.02 2.94
CA THR A 48 -8.98 6.50 4.32
C THR A 48 -8.88 8.02 4.34
N TRP A 49 -9.65 8.66 5.22
CA TRP A 49 -9.71 10.11 5.34
C TRP A 49 -9.08 10.57 6.65
N HIS A 50 -8.31 11.65 6.58
CA HIS A 50 -7.72 12.30 7.75
C HIS A 50 -7.34 13.74 7.40
N ASP A 51 -7.68 14.70 8.25
CA ASP A 51 -7.40 16.13 8.05
C ASP A 51 -7.73 16.63 6.64
N PHE A 52 -8.93 16.32 6.15
CA PHE A 52 -9.42 16.70 4.82
C PHE A 52 -8.60 16.14 3.65
N LYS A 53 -7.69 15.19 3.91
CA LYS A 53 -6.92 14.48 2.89
C LYS A 53 -7.36 13.02 2.82
N SER A 54 -7.47 12.53 1.59
CA SER A 54 -7.70 11.13 1.28
C SER A 54 -6.36 10.41 1.10
N ARG A 55 -6.32 9.13 1.48
CA ARG A 55 -5.18 8.23 1.24
C ARG A 55 -5.67 6.92 0.67
N LEU A 56 -5.03 6.48 -0.41
CA LEU A 56 -5.23 5.15 -0.98
C LEU A 56 -4.52 4.09 -0.11
N CYS A 57 -5.25 3.08 0.35
CA CYS A 57 -4.71 2.01 1.19
C CYS A 57 -5.06 0.64 0.58
N GLY A 58 -4.04 -0.18 0.30
CA GLY A 58 -4.23 -1.57 -0.12
C GLY A 58 -4.49 -2.50 1.06
N ASP A 59 -5.50 -3.36 0.97
CA ASP A 59 -5.76 -4.41 1.96
C ASP A 59 -4.87 -5.63 1.74
N PHE A 60 -3.61 -5.51 2.15
CA PHE A 60 -2.61 -6.59 2.02
C PHE A 60 -2.74 -7.68 3.09
N ARG A 61 -3.76 -7.71 3.94
CA ARG A 61 -3.86 -8.71 5.04
C ARG A 61 -3.76 -10.15 4.54
N ALA A 62 -4.41 -10.46 3.41
CA ALA A 62 -4.35 -11.80 2.82
C ALA A 62 -2.96 -12.12 2.25
N LEU A 63 -2.29 -11.13 1.63
CA LEU A 63 -0.94 -11.28 1.10
C LEU A 63 0.07 -11.46 2.24
N ASN A 64 -0.03 -10.64 3.28
CA ASN A 64 0.85 -10.67 4.45
C ASN A 64 0.81 -12.02 5.17
N ASN A 65 -0.36 -12.67 5.24
CA ASN A 65 -0.50 -14.01 5.82
C ASN A 65 0.09 -15.12 4.94
N TYR A 66 0.23 -14.87 3.64
CA TYR A 66 0.80 -15.81 2.68
C TYR A 66 2.32 -15.68 2.56
N THR A 67 2.84 -14.47 2.69
CA THR A 67 4.28 -14.18 2.60
C THR A 67 4.99 -14.49 3.91
N ASN A 68 6.23 -15.00 3.82
CA ASN A 68 7.10 -15.09 4.98
C ASN A 68 7.67 -13.71 5.32
N ALA A 69 7.58 -13.29 6.58
CA ALA A 69 8.09 -11.99 7.02
C ALA A 69 9.61 -12.01 7.09
N ASP A 70 10.27 -11.17 6.29
CA ASP A 70 11.70 -10.90 6.43
C ASP A 70 11.94 -9.94 7.60
N ARG A 71 12.40 -10.49 8.73
CA ARG A 71 12.58 -9.74 9.98
C ARG A 71 13.98 -9.15 10.08
N TYR A 72 14.33 -8.27 9.15
CA TYR A 72 15.57 -7.50 9.25
C TYR A 72 15.58 -6.71 10.58
N PRO A 73 16.68 -6.75 11.36
CA PRO A 73 16.72 -6.12 12.68
C PRO A 73 16.69 -4.60 12.55
N ILE A 74 15.53 -4.01 12.82
CA ILE A 74 15.38 -2.57 12.95
C ILE A 74 15.87 -2.19 14.36
N PRO A 75 16.87 -1.30 14.49
CA PRO A 75 17.35 -0.88 15.79
C PRO A 75 16.20 -0.24 16.57
N ARG A 76 15.99 -0.67 17.82
CA ARG A 76 14.99 -0.03 18.68
C ARG A 76 15.41 1.41 18.94
N ILE A 77 14.42 2.28 19.16
CA ILE A 77 14.60 3.72 19.39
C ILE A 77 15.76 4.03 20.37
N PRO A 78 15.90 3.37 21.54
CA PRO A 78 17.01 3.65 22.45
C PRO A 78 18.39 3.39 21.84
N HIS A 79 18.55 2.30 21.08
CA HIS A 79 19.81 1.95 20.43
C HIS A 79 20.17 2.92 19.28
N ALA A 80 19.18 3.51 18.62
CA ALA A 80 19.41 4.53 17.60
C ALA A 80 19.84 5.87 18.25
N LEU A 81 19.19 6.26 19.35
CA LEU A 81 19.52 7.47 20.10
C LEU A 81 20.93 7.41 20.74
N ASP A 82 21.32 6.27 21.30
CA ASP A 82 22.66 6.06 21.85
C ASP A 82 23.77 6.24 20.81
N LYS A 83 23.52 5.88 19.55
CA LYS A 83 24.46 6.07 18.45
C LYS A 83 24.55 7.54 18.02
N MET A 84 23.44 8.27 18.02
CA MET A 84 23.43 9.72 17.74
C MET A 84 24.11 10.53 18.83
N ALA A 85 23.86 10.22 20.11
CA ALA A 85 24.46 10.95 21.24
C ALA A 85 25.99 10.81 21.30
N LYS A 86 26.55 9.78 20.66
CA LYS A 86 28.00 9.51 20.56
C LYS A 86 28.62 10.02 19.25
N ALA A 87 27.83 10.56 18.33
CA ALA A 87 28.35 11.25 17.15
C ALA A 87 28.87 12.62 17.57
N LYS A 88 30.16 12.87 17.32
CA LYS A 88 30.86 14.12 17.63
C LYS A 88 30.55 15.21 16.62
#